data_AF-A0A6J6XY17-F1
#
_entry.id   AF-A0A6J6XY17-F1
#
_cell.length_a   1.000
_cell.length_b   1.000
_cell.length_c   1.000
_cell.angle_alpha   90.00
_cell.angle_beta   90.00
_cell.angle_gamma   90.00
#
_symmetry.space_group_name_H-M   'P 1'
#
loop_
_entity.id
_entity.type
_entity.pdbx_description
1 polymer ?
#
loop_
_entity_poly.entity_id
_entity_poly.type
_entity_poly.pdbx_seq_one_letter_code
_entity_poly.pdbx_strand_id
1 'polypeptide(L)'
;MLAKRGGLDLGVAFEAIKQSSGNSFVHETESQVILNGSYNINFTMDLALKDMGFALGYGKEFGVPLALATLTNEQFVKAKAAYGGEAWSSQVVKLLEDATGSDLRAPGFPAELE
;
A
#
# COMPACT_ATOMS: atom_id res chain seq x y z
N MET A 1 0.53 9.33 -4.39
CA MET A 1 0.32 10.74 -3.94
C MET A 1 1.28 11.73 -4.60
N LEU A 2 2.60 11.49 -4.59
CA LEU A 2 3.57 12.45 -5.16
C LEU A 2 3.28 12.84 -6.61
N ALA A 3 3.02 11.86 -7.50
CA ALA A 3 2.61 12.12 -8.89
C ALA A 3 1.37 13.03 -8.99
N LYS A 4 0.33 12.75 -8.19
CA LYS A 4 -0.89 13.57 -8.12
C LYS A 4 -0.58 15.01 -7.70
N ARG A 5 0.21 15.20 -6.64
CA ARG A 5 0.60 16.53 -6.14
C ARG A 5 1.48 17.29 -7.14
N GLY A 6 2.22 16.57 -7.97
CA GLY A 6 2.97 17.11 -9.10
C GLY A 6 2.11 17.47 -10.32
N GLY A 7 0.79 17.22 -10.29
CA GLY A 7 -0.12 17.52 -11.40
C GLY A 7 -0.11 16.49 -12.54
N LEU A 8 0.45 15.29 -12.31
CA LEU A 8 0.45 14.23 -13.31
C LEU A 8 -0.91 13.51 -13.37
N ASP A 9 -1.28 13.08 -14.58
CA ASP A 9 -2.35 12.12 -14.76
C ASP A 9 -1.94 10.77 -14.16
N LEU A 10 -2.77 10.24 -13.26
CA LEU A 10 -2.45 9.03 -12.50
C LEU A 10 -2.61 7.74 -13.32
N GLY A 11 -3.47 7.72 -14.34
CA GLY A 11 -3.57 6.59 -15.26
C GLY A 11 -2.32 6.49 -16.13
N VAL A 12 -1.86 7.62 -16.67
CA VAL A 12 -0.59 7.71 -17.40
C VAL A 12 0.59 7.33 -16.49
N ALA A 13 0.64 7.84 -15.26
CA ALA A 13 1.70 7.49 -14.31
C ALA A 13 1.70 5.99 -13.97
N PHE A 14 0.52 5.38 -13.80
CA PHE A 14 0.39 3.94 -13.57
C PHE A 14 0.99 3.13 -14.72
N GLU A 15 0.60 3.42 -15.97
CA GLU A 15 1.10 2.71 -17.15
C GLU A 15 2.60 2.93 -17.37
N ALA A 16 3.07 4.16 -17.19
CA ALA A 16 4.50 4.47 -17.32
C ALA A 16 5.35 3.68 -16.31
N ILE A 17 4.92 3.60 -15.04
CA ILE A 17 5.61 2.83 -14.00
C ILE A 17 5.55 1.32 -14.31
N LYS A 18 4.38 0.82 -14.75
CA LYS A 18 4.18 -0.59 -15.12
C LYS A 18 5.15 -1.04 -16.21
N GLN A 19 5.46 -0.18 -17.18
CA GLN A 19 6.40 -0.46 -18.27
C GLN A 19 7.87 -0.11 -17.92
N SER A 20 8.17 0.23 -16.67
CA SER A 20 9.49 0.70 -16.23
C SER A 20 10.08 -0.19 -15.12
N SER A 21 11.31 0.11 -14.71
CA SER A 21 12.00 -0.61 -13.62
C SER A 21 11.35 -0.44 -12.24
N GLY A 22 10.39 0.48 -12.10
CA GLY A 22 9.62 0.68 -10.87
C GLY A 22 8.42 -0.26 -10.73
N ASN A 23 8.20 -1.16 -11.69
CA ASN A 23 7.08 -2.07 -11.67
C ASN A 23 7.21 -3.15 -10.57
N SER A 24 6.07 -3.71 -10.15
CA SER A 24 5.99 -4.84 -9.21
C SER A 24 4.61 -5.50 -9.31
N PHE A 25 4.47 -6.71 -8.77
CA PHE A 25 3.16 -7.35 -8.63
C PHE A 25 2.14 -6.44 -7.92
N VAL A 26 2.54 -5.75 -6.85
CA VAL A 26 1.69 -4.82 -6.08
C VAL A 26 1.30 -3.60 -6.91
N HIS A 27 2.21 -3.10 -7.76
CA HIS A 27 1.89 -2.01 -8.68
C HIS A 27 0.87 -2.45 -9.73
N GLU A 28 1.05 -3.63 -10.32
CA GLU A 28 0.10 -4.14 -11.31
C GLU A 28 -1.25 -4.55 -10.73
N THR A 29 -1.34 -4.90 -9.45
CA THR A 29 -2.57 -5.37 -8.80
C THR A 29 -3.14 -4.33 -7.84
N GLU A 30 -2.61 -4.22 -6.63
CA GLU A 30 -3.17 -3.40 -5.55
C GLU A 30 -3.33 -1.93 -5.90
N SER A 31 -2.43 -1.36 -6.71
CA SER A 31 -2.54 0.05 -7.12
C SER A 31 -3.80 0.33 -7.92
N GLN A 32 -4.36 -0.67 -8.61
CA GLN A 32 -5.63 -0.52 -9.32
C GLN A 32 -6.77 -0.22 -8.35
N VAL A 33 -6.96 -1.05 -7.32
CA VAL A 33 -8.03 -0.86 -6.33
C VAL A 33 -7.78 0.32 -5.40
N ILE A 34 -6.52 0.73 -5.20
CA ILE A 34 -6.17 2.00 -4.53
C ILE A 34 -6.61 3.19 -5.37
N LEU A 35 -6.33 3.20 -6.68
CA LEU A 35 -6.71 4.28 -7.59
C LEU A 35 -8.22 4.32 -7.83
N ASN A 36 -8.91 3.19 -7.72
CA ASN A 36 -10.38 3.15 -7.66
C ASN A 36 -10.91 3.74 -6.35
N GLY A 37 -10.25 3.44 -5.23
CA GLY A 37 -10.65 3.85 -3.88
C GLY A 37 -11.42 2.80 -3.08
N SER A 38 -11.58 1.59 -3.60
CA SER A 38 -12.13 0.47 -2.85
C SER A 38 -11.12 -0.12 -1.86
N TYR A 39 -9.83 -0.06 -2.21
CA TYR A 39 -8.72 -0.72 -1.49
C TYR A 39 -8.90 -2.24 -1.36
N ASN A 40 -9.89 -2.84 -2.01
CA ASN A 40 -10.25 -4.24 -1.76
C ASN A 40 -9.24 -5.19 -2.39
N ILE A 41 -8.37 -5.75 -1.56
CA ILE A 41 -7.42 -6.81 -1.93
C ILE A 41 -7.70 -8.13 -1.18
N ASN A 42 -8.86 -8.22 -0.51
CA ASN A 42 -9.26 -9.37 0.30
C ASN A 42 -8.21 -9.80 1.34
N PHE A 43 -7.42 -8.85 1.83
CA PHE A 43 -6.35 -9.09 2.80
C PHE A 43 -6.32 -7.95 3.82
N THR A 44 -6.45 -8.29 5.11
CA THR A 44 -6.65 -7.30 6.17
C THR A 44 -5.33 -6.81 6.78
N MET A 45 -5.40 -5.65 7.41
CA MET A 45 -4.30 -5.06 8.17
C MET A 45 -3.76 -6.01 9.25
N ASP A 46 -4.66 -6.75 9.91
CA ASP A 46 -4.28 -7.75 10.93
C ASP A 46 -3.50 -8.92 10.36
N LEU A 47 -3.89 -9.43 9.18
CA LEU A 47 -3.15 -10.49 8.51
C LEU A 47 -1.77 -10.01 8.06
N ALA A 48 -1.69 -8.79 7.50
CA ALA A 48 -0.42 -8.16 7.12
C ALA A 48 0.52 -8.00 8.33
N LEU A 49 0.02 -7.47 9.44
CA LEU A 49 0.82 -7.30 10.67
C LEU A 49 1.23 -8.63 11.30
N LYS A 50 0.39 -9.67 11.21
CA LYS A 50 0.75 -11.04 11.63
C LYS A 50 1.95 -11.56 10.82
N ASP A 51 1.94 -11.41 9.49
CA ASP A 51 3.06 -11.84 8.65
C ASP A 51 4.33 -11.00 8.86
N MET A 52 4.20 -9.69 9.05
CA MET A 52 5.32 -8.83 9.46
C MET A 52 5.93 -9.24 10.80
N GLY A 53 5.08 -9.67 11.75
CA GLY A 53 5.51 -10.23 13.03
C GLY A 53 6.42 -11.45 12.86
N PHE A 54 6.08 -12.37 11.95
CA PHE A 54 6.95 -13.51 11.62
C PHE A 54 8.27 -13.07 11.01
N ALA A 55 8.25 -12.21 9.99
CA ALA A 55 9.47 -11.75 9.31
C ALA A 55 10.44 -11.05 10.27
N LEU A 56 9.94 -10.12 11.09
CA LEU A 56 10.75 -9.42 12.08
C LEU A 56 11.21 -10.34 13.22
N GLY A 57 10.38 -11.32 13.60
CA GLY A 57 10.73 -12.38 14.55
C GLY A 57 11.95 -13.19 14.08
N TYR A 58 11.92 -13.68 12.84
CA TYR A 58 13.05 -14.40 12.25
C TYR A 58 14.29 -13.52 12.08
N GLY A 59 14.11 -12.25 11.68
CA GLY A 59 15.22 -11.29 11.62
C GLY A 59 15.94 -11.17 12.96
N LYS A 60 15.18 -11.11 14.06
CA LYS A 60 15.74 -11.09 15.41
C LYS A 60 16.42 -12.41 15.78
N GLU A 61 15.77 -13.54 15.51
CA GLU A 61 16.27 -14.88 15.83
C GLU A 61 17.61 -15.18 15.14
N PHE A 62 17.72 -14.82 13.86
CA PHE A 62 18.91 -15.09 13.05
C PHE A 62 19.94 -13.94 13.05
N GLY A 63 19.71 -12.88 13.82
CA GLY A 63 20.62 -11.73 13.90
C GLY A 63 20.72 -10.92 12.59
N VAL A 64 19.67 -10.92 11.77
CA VAL A 64 19.60 -10.20 10.49
C VAL A 64 18.84 -8.87 10.67
N PRO A 65 19.49 -7.71 10.49
CA PRO A 65 18.82 -6.41 10.64
C PRO A 65 17.94 -6.09 9.41
N LEU A 66 16.61 -6.12 9.60
CA LEU A 66 15.63 -5.89 8.53
C LEU A 66 15.07 -4.45 8.54
N ALA A 67 15.94 -3.45 8.36
CA ALA A 67 15.58 -2.04 8.53
C ALA A 67 14.36 -1.59 7.71
N LEU A 68 14.27 -1.99 6.43
CA LEU A 68 13.11 -1.64 5.59
C LEU A 68 11.83 -2.33 6.06
N ALA A 69 11.91 -3.60 6.45
CA ALA A 69 10.74 -4.31 6.98
C ALA A 69 10.25 -3.67 8.29
N THR A 70 11.16 -3.20 9.15
CA THR A 70 10.80 -2.48 10.38
C THR A 70 10.02 -1.20 10.06
N LEU A 71 10.52 -0.37 9.15
CA LEU A 71 9.82 0.85 8.74
C LEU A 71 8.46 0.55 8.09
N THR A 72 8.38 -0.50 7.27
CA THR A 72 7.12 -0.96 6.68
C THR A 72 6.12 -1.36 7.78
N ASN A 73 6.54 -2.18 8.75
CA ASN A 73 5.71 -2.60 9.87
C ASN A 73 5.18 -1.39 10.67
N GLU A 74 6.01 -0.38 10.91
CA GLU A 74 5.57 0.85 11.59
C GLU A 74 4.45 1.58 10.84
N GLN A 75 4.48 1.61 9.50
CA GLN A 75 3.40 2.21 8.71
C GLN A 75 2.11 1.38 8.80
N PHE A 76 2.20 0.05 8.75
CA PHE A 76 1.04 -0.82 8.95
C PHE A 76 0.45 -0.71 10.37
N VAL A 77 1.28 -0.55 11.41
CA VAL A 77 0.81 -0.29 12.78
C VAL A 77 0.06 1.04 12.87
N LYS A 78 0.58 2.10 12.25
CA LYS A 78 -0.11 3.40 12.17
C LYS A 78 -1.43 3.30 11.43
N ALA A 79 -1.46 2.60 10.30
CA ALA A 79 -2.67 2.39 9.51
C ALA A 79 -3.71 1.58 10.28
N LYS A 80 -3.32 0.51 11.00
CA LYS A 80 -4.21 -0.23 11.90
C LYS A 80 -4.81 0.66 12.98
N ALA A 81 -4.00 1.54 13.58
CA ALA A 81 -4.49 2.47 14.60
C ALA A 81 -5.50 3.48 14.03
N ALA A 82 -5.34 3.89 12.76
CA ALA A 82 -6.23 4.85 12.10
C ALA A 82 -7.52 4.22 11.57
N TYR A 83 -7.44 3.01 11.00
CA TYR A 83 -8.51 2.43 10.19
C TYR A 83 -9.07 1.10 10.72
N GLY A 84 -8.43 0.51 11.73
CA GLY A 84 -8.82 -0.78 12.32
C GLY A 84 -8.10 -1.99 11.71
N GLY A 85 -8.18 -3.12 12.41
CA GLY A 85 -7.52 -4.37 12.01
C GLY A 85 -8.18 -5.08 10.83
N GLU A 86 -9.51 -4.95 10.70
CA GLU A 86 -10.32 -5.52 9.62
C GLU A 86 -10.26 -4.71 8.31
N ALA A 87 -9.69 -3.50 8.35
CA ALA A 87 -9.47 -2.71 7.15
C ALA A 87 -8.54 -3.44 6.17
N TRP A 88 -8.73 -3.21 4.87
CA TRP A 88 -7.82 -3.75 3.85
C TRP A 88 -6.41 -3.21 4.04
N SER A 89 -5.40 -4.08 3.93
CA SER A 89 -4.02 -3.69 4.20
C SER A 89 -3.51 -2.62 3.23
N SER A 90 -4.03 -2.57 2.00
CA SER A 90 -3.72 -1.54 1.01
C SER A 90 -4.20 -0.12 1.44
N GLN A 91 -5.10 -0.01 2.43
CA GLN A 91 -5.44 1.27 3.07
C GLN A 91 -4.27 1.89 3.84
N VAL A 92 -3.13 1.23 3.99
CA VAL A 92 -1.89 1.88 4.44
C VAL A 92 -1.55 3.12 3.59
N VAL A 93 -1.91 3.13 2.31
CA VAL A 93 -1.74 4.28 1.40
C VAL A 93 -2.63 5.47 1.80
N LYS A 94 -3.77 5.21 2.46
CA LYS A 94 -4.70 6.25 2.92
C LYS A 94 -4.08 7.20 3.95
N LEU A 95 -3.04 6.77 4.67
CA LEU A 95 -2.25 7.66 5.53
C LEU A 95 -1.69 8.86 4.74
N LEU A 96 -1.27 8.67 3.48
CA LEU A 96 -0.79 9.75 2.63
C LEU A 96 -1.91 10.67 2.16
N GLU A 97 -3.11 10.12 1.93
CA GLU A 97 -4.28 10.90 1.53
C GLU A 97 -4.71 11.81 2.67
N ASP A 98 -4.82 11.25 3.88
CA ASP A 98 -5.23 11.98 5.08
C ASP A 98 -4.18 13.04 5.44
N ALA A 99 -2.89 12.72 5.36
CA ALA A 99 -1.81 13.66 5.63
C ALA A 99 -1.75 14.84 4.63
N THR A 100 -2.27 14.65 3.41
CA THR A 100 -2.26 15.69 2.36
C THR A 100 -3.62 16.33 2.11
N GLY A 101 -4.67 15.85 2.77
CA GLY A 101 -6.05 16.27 2.55
C GLY A 101 -6.49 16.06 1.09
N SER A 102 -6.07 14.98 0.46
CA SER A 102 -6.30 14.73 -0.97
C SER A 102 -6.44 13.24 -1.25
N ASP A 103 -7.51 12.82 -1.91
CA ASP A 103 -7.67 11.41 -2.31
C ASP A 103 -6.72 11.03 -3.44
N LEU A 104 -6.32 9.76 -3.55
CA LEU A 104 -5.50 9.20 -4.61
C LEU A 104 -6.41 8.39 -5.56
N ARG A 105 -7.16 9.09 -6.42
CA ARG A 105 -8.14 8.49 -7.32
C ARG A 105 -7.86 8.77 -8.79
N ALA A 106 -8.16 7.78 -9.64
CA ALA A 106 -8.18 7.89 -11.09
C ALA A 106 -9.35 7.08 -11.69
N PRO A 107 -9.99 7.57 -12.78
CA PRO A 107 -11.03 6.83 -13.45
C PRO A 107 -10.47 5.59 -14.17
N GLY A 108 -11.34 4.60 -14.44
CA GLY A 108 -10.99 3.43 -15.26
C GLY A 108 -10.35 2.26 -14.52
N PHE A 109 -10.10 2.37 -13.21
CA PHE A 109 -9.59 1.27 -12.40
C PHE A 109 -10.72 0.46 -11.73
N PRO A 110 -10.59 -0.87 -11.62
CA PRO A 110 -11.61 -1.74 -11.03
C PRO A 110 -11.68 -1.61 -9.51
N ALA A 111 -12.85 -1.91 -8.94
CA ALA A 111 -13.08 -1.91 -7.50
C ALA A 111 -12.61 -3.20 -6.81
N GLU A 112 -12.42 -4.28 -7.56
CA GLU A 112 -11.91 -5.56 -7.06
C GLU A 112 -10.96 -6.16 -8.10
N LEU A 113 -10.05 -7.01 -7.66
CA LEU A 113 -9.13 -7.74 -8.53
C LEU A 113 -9.83 -9.02 -9.05
N GLU A 114 -9.61 -9.35 -10.33
CA GLU A 114 -10.07 -10.61 -10.95
C GLU A 114 -9.19 -11.81 -10.56
#